data_AF-A0A023DIQ6-F1
#
_entry.id   AF-A0A023DIQ6-F1
#
_cell.length_a   1.000
_cell.length_b   1.000
_cell.length_c   1.000
_cell.angle_alpha   90.00
_cell.angle_beta   90.00
_cell.angle_gamma   90.00
#
_symmetry.space_group_name_H-M   'P 1'
#
loop_
_entity.id
_entity.type
_entity.pdbx_description
1 polymer ?
#
loop_
_entity_poly.entity_id
_entity_poly.type
_entity_poly.pdbx_seq_one_letter_code
_entity_poly.pdbx_strand_id
1 'polypeptide(L)'
;MRVSSIKIYSNDDVIERVRVSNNIRTVEIKIGKEMVVKPLSKLKKKHRDRRGIITKIIPDQKDGVRALMKFTDTNRIGKVDVVDLDNLQ
;
A
#
# COMPACT_ATOMS: atom_id res chain seq x y z
N MET A 1 1.76 -5.25 -19.54
CA MET A 1 0.88 -4.23 -18.93
C MET A 1 1.79 -3.11 -18.43
N ARG A 2 1.69 -1.89 -18.99
CA ARG A 2 2.56 -0.76 -18.62
C ARG A 2 1.92 -0.04 -17.43
N VAL A 3 2.51 -0.17 -16.25
CA VAL A 3 2.05 0.52 -15.03
C VAL A 3 2.82 1.84 -14.95
N SER A 4 2.11 2.96 -14.90
CA SER A 4 2.68 4.26 -14.58
C SER A 4 2.16 4.71 -13.23
N SER A 5 3.06 5.18 -12.36
CA SER A 5 2.71 5.72 -11.05
C SER A 5 3.14 7.17 -10.90
N ILE A 6 2.26 7.99 -10.31
CA ILE A 6 2.58 9.34 -9.84
C ILE A 6 2.54 9.31 -8.32
N LYS A 7 3.61 9.80 -7.70
CA LYS A 7 3.81 9.79 -6.25
C LYS A 7 3.90 11.22 -5.73
N ILE A 8 3.06 11.55 -4.76
CA ILE A 8 3.10 12.83 -4.04
C ILE A 8 3.40 12.50 -2.58
N TYR A 9 4.45 13.12 -2.04
CA TYR A 9 4.89 12.94 -0.66
C TYR A 9 4.57 14.20 0.15
N SER A 10 3.85 14.03 1.25
CA SER A 10 3.70 14.99 2.35
C SER A 10 4.39 14.38 3.59
N ASN A 11 4.71 15.19 4.60
CA ASN A 11 5.57 14.80 5.74
C ASN A 11 5.19 13.45 6.39
N ASP A 12 3.92 13.02 6.36
CA ASP A 12 3.46 11.71 6.83
C ASP A 12 2.42 11.02 5.92
N ASP A 13 2.07 11.65 4.79
CA ASP A 13 1.04 11.18 3.87
C ASP A 13 1.67 10.89 2.49
N VAL A 14 1.24 9.79 1.88
CA VAL A 14 1.60 9.48 0.50
C VAL A 14 0.36 9.20 -0.32
N ILE A 15 0.24 9.91 -1.43
CA ILE A 15 -0.77 9.64 -2.44
C ILE A 15 -0.07 8.99 -3.62
N GLU A 16 -0.39 7.72 -3.87
CA GLU A 16 0.10 6.98 -5.02
C GLU A 16 -1.04 6.71 -6.01
N ARG A 17 -0.94 7.30 -7.20
CA ARG A 17 -1.85 7.05 -8.31
C ARG A 17 -1.25 6.01 -9.21
N VAL A 18 -1.87 4.84 -9.29
CA VAL A 18 -1.44 3.70 -10.11
C VAL A 18 -2.40 3.54 -11.28
N ARG A 19 -1.88 3.64 -12.50
CA ARG A 19 -2.65 3.27 -13.70
C ARG A 19 -2.52 1.78 -13.97
N VAL A 20 -3.64 1.07 -13.96
CA VAL A 20 -3.74 -0.36 -14.27
C VAL A 20 -4.63 -0.52 -15.50
N SER A 21 -3.99 -0.73 -16.66
CA SER A 21 -4.67 -0.71 -17.97
C SER A 21 -5.47 0.57 -18.20
N ASN A 22 -6.80 0.51 -18.07
CA ASN A 22 -7.75 1.61 -18.28
C ASN A 22 -8.30 2.20 -16.96
N ASN A 23 -7.99 1.61 -15.81
CA ASN A 23 -8.44 2.11 -14.51
C ASN A 23 -7.31 2.84 -13.79
N ILE A 24 -7.65 3.98 -13.20
CA ILE A 24 -6.76 4.71 -12.30
C ILE A 24 -7.14 4.32 -10.88
N ARG A 25 -6.25 3.63 -10.18
CA ARG A 25 -6.39 3.36 -8.75
C ARG A 25 -5.61 4.42 -8.00
N THR A 26 -6.30 5.23 -7.21
CA THR A 26 -5.64 6.19 -6.31
C THR A 26 -5.63 5.59 -4.92
N VAL A 27 -4.45 5.40 -4.36
CA VAL A 27 -4.28 4.93 -2.98
C VAL A 27 -3.71 6.08 -2.16
N GLU A 28 -4.47 6.50 -1.16
CA GLU A 28 -4.05 7.48 -0.17
C GLU A 28 -3.70 6.77 1.13
N ILE A 29 -2.41 6.79 1.46
CA ILE A 29 -1.88 6.23 2.68
C ILE A 29 -1.45 7.32 3.64
N LYS A 30 -1.67 7.04 4.92
CA LYS A 30 -1.36 7.92 6.03
C LYS A 30 -0.88 7.09 7.20
N ILE A 31 0.17 7.53 7.87
CA ILE A 31 0.62 6.88 9.11
C ILE A 31 -0.51 6.94 10.16
N GLY A 32 -0.75 5.82 10.83
CA GLY A 32 -1.85 5.65 11.79
C GLY A 32 -3.19 5.22 11.16
N LYS A 33 -3.31 5.20 9.82
CA LYS A 33 -4.52 4.74 9.14
C LYS A 33 -4.59 3.22 9.11
N GLU A 34 -5.77 2.68 9.39
CA GLU A 34 -6.05 1.25 9.20
C GLU A 34 -6.45 0.97 7.74
N MET A 35 -5.88 -0.07 7.16
CA MET A 35 -6.07 -0.46 5.77
C MET A 35 -6.09 -1.98 5.60
N VAL A 36 -6.48 -2.43 4.41
CA VAL A 36 -6.46 -3.84 4.03
C VAL A 36 -5.48 -4.09 2.88
N VAL A 37 -4.78 -5.22 2.92
CA VAL A 37 -3.88 -5.64 1.86
C VAL A 37 -4.66 -6.36 0.76
N LYS A 38 -4.85 -5.69 -0.37
CA LYS A 38 -5.52 -6.17 -1.59
C LYS A 38 -4.59 -6.05 -2.80
N PRO A 39 -3.62 -6.98 -2.95
CA PRO A 39 -2.68 -6.96 -4.05
C PRO A 39 -3.35 -7.25 -5.38
N LEU A 40 -2.94 -6.54 -6.43
CA LEU A 40 -3.44 -6.75 -7.78
C LEU A 40 -2.98 -8.09 -8.37
N SER A 41 -1.77 -8.53 -7.99
CA SER A 41 -1.21 -9.79 -8.45
C SER A 41 -1.78 -10.98 -7.68
N LYS A 42 -2.36 -11.93 -8.43
CA LYS A 42 -2.85 -13.21 -7.89
C LYS A 42 -1.75 -14.07 -7.25
N LEU A 43 -0.47 -13.78 -7.54
CA LEU A 43 0.67 -14.51 -6.97
C LEU A 43 1.02 -14.05 -5.54
N LYS A 44 0.69 -12.81 -5.16
CA LYS A 44 0.97 -12.29 -3.81
C LYS A 44 -0.08 -12.79 -2.80
N LYS A 45 0.23 -13.89 -2.10
CA LYS A 45 -0.72 -14.56 -1.17
C LYS A 45 -0.46 -14.28 0.32
N LYS A 46 0.79 -14.05 0.72
CA LYS A 46 1.23 -14.04 2.13
C LYS A 46 0.43 -13.13 3.07
N HIS A 47 0.11 -11.92 2.61
CA HIS A 47 -0.57 -10.91 3.41
C HIS A 47 -1.95 -10.54 2.86
N ARG A 48 -2.43 -11.25 1.83
CA ARG A 48 -3.69 -10.92 1.16
C ARG A 48 -4.85 -10.95 2.16
N ASP A 49 -5.73 -9.98 2.03
CA ASP A 49 -6.95 -9.78 2.82
C ASP A 49 -6.72 -9.49 4.31
N ARG A 50 -5.46 -9.25 4.72
CA ARG A 50 -5.12 -8.90 6.10
C ARG A 50 -5.28 -7.40 6.34
N ARG A 51 -5.72 -7.07 7.55
CA ARG A 51 -5.92 -5.70 8.02
C ARG A 51 -4.82 -5.28 8.98
N GLY A 52 -4.61 -3.98 9.11
CA GLY A 52 -3.50 -3.46 9.88
C GLY A 52 -3.36 -1.95 9.76
N ILE A 53 -2.55 -1.41 10.66
CA ILE A 53 -2.31 0.03 10.79
C ILE A 53 -0.96 0.35 10.18
N ILE A 54 -0.90 1.36 9.32
CA ILE A 54 0.36 1.86 8.75
C ILE A 54 1.17 2.54 9.85
N THR A 55 2.37 2.04 10.10
CA THR A 55 3.26 2.59 11.14
C THR A 55 4.38 3.44 10.58
N LYS A 56 4.81 3.18 9.34
CA LYS A 56 5.88 3.93 8.68
C LYS A 56 5.77 3.80 7.17
N ILE A 57 6.08 4.89 6.46
CA ILE A 57 6.22 4.89 5.01
C ILE A 57 7.71 4.83 4.67
N ILE A 58 8.07 3.95 3.75
CA ILE A 58 9.43 3.75 3.26
C ILE A 58 9.43 4.02 1.76
N PRO A 59 9.86 5.23 1.33
CA PRO A 59 10.07 5.48 -0.09
C PRO A 59 11.23 4.61 -0.59
N ASP A 60 10.96 3.76 -1.59
CA ASP A 60 11.99 3.01 -2.29
C ASP A 60 12.23 3.69 -3.65
N GLN A 61 13.49 4.01 -3.93
CA GLN A 61 13.85 4.69 -5.18
C GLN A 61 13.72 3.76 -6.39
N LYS A 62 13.78 2.42 -6.19
CA LYS A 62 13.83 1.45 -7.28
C LYS A 62 12.54 0.66 -7.46
N ASP A 63 11.91 0.23 -6.36
CA ASP A 63 10.81 -0.76 -6.40
C ASP A 63 9.41 -0.21 -6.13
N GLY A 64 9.23 1.09 -5.85
CA GLY A 64 7.91 1.64 -5.48
C GLY A 64 7.89 2.31 -4.11
N VAL A 65 6.73 2.68 -3.58
CA VAL A 65 6.63 3.04 -2.16
C VAL A 65 6.24 1.80 -1.38
N ARG A 66 6.90 1.56 -0.25
CA ARG A 66 6.55 0.48 0.68
C ARG A 66 6.08 1.09 2.00
N ALA A 67 5.27 0.33 2.74
CA ALA A 67 4.84 0.69 4.08
C ALA A 67 5.17 -0.43 5.07
N LEU A 68 5.48 -0.05 6.30
CA LEU A 68 5.41 -0.95 7.45
C LEU A 68 4.00 -0.87 8.02
N MET A 69 3.43 -2.04 8.25
CA MET A 69 2.06 -2.22 8.71
C MET A 69 2.07 -3.16 9.91
N LYS A 70 1.45 -2.74 11.02
CA LYS A 70 1.18 -3.60 12.16
C LYS A 70 -0.15 -4.31 11.90
N PHE A 71 -0.11 -5.63 11.68
CA PHE A 71 -1.32 -6.39 11.40
C PHE A 71 -2.15 -6.58 12.67
N THR A 72 -3.47 -6.37 12.57
CA THR A 72 -4.40 -6.43 13.71
C THR A 72 -4.63 -7.86 14.22
N ASP A 73 -4.50 -8.85 13.34
CA ASP A 73 -4.69 -10.27 13.66
C ASP A 73 -3.57 -10.88 14.53
N THR A 74 -2.33 -10.42 14.33
CA THR A 74 -1.12 -11.05 14.89
C THR A 74 -0.28 -10.08 15.69
N ASN A 75 -0.61 -8.79 15.69
CA ASN A 75 0.19 -7.70 16.26
C ASN A 75 1.63 -7.62 15.74
N ARG A 76 1.97 -8.34 14.68
CA ARG A 76 3.30 -8.33 14.06
C ARG A 76 3.40 -7.23 13.02
N ILE A 77 4.61 -6.68 12.88
CA ILE A 77 4.94 -5.72 11.84
C ILE A 77 5.36 -6.48 10.58
N GLY A 78 4.79 -6.12 9.44
CA GLY A 78 5.27 -6.57 8.14
C GLY A 78 5.42 -5.43 7.14
N LYS A 79 6.23 -5.68 6.11
CA LYS A 79 6.44 -4.76 4.99
C LYS A 79 5.47 -5.12 3.87
N VAL A 80 4.79 -4.12 3.34
CA VAL A 80 3.80 -4.24 2.26
C VAL A 80 4.03 -3.17 1.20
N ASP A 81 3.67 -3.46 -0.05
CA ASP A 81 3.74 -2.47 -1.13
C ASP A 81 2.50 -1.56 -1.06
N VAL A 82 2.68 -0.25 -1.22
CA VAL A 82 1.59 0.72 -1.08
C VAL A 82 0.51 0.53 -2.13
N VAL A 83 0.90 0.14 -3.34
CA VAL A 83 -0.02 -0.18 -4.45
C VAL A 83 -0.94 -1.38 -4.17
N ASP A 84 -0.56 -2.22 -3.20
CA ASP A 84 -1.35 -3.37 -2.77
C ASP A 84 -2.30 -3.03 -1.62
N LEU A 85 -2.30 -1.80 -1.10
CA LEU A 85 -3.20 -1.37 -0.03
C LEU A 85 -4.53 -0.85 -0.58
N ASP A 86 -5.58 -1.03 0.20
CA ASP A 86 -6.89 -0.44 -0.04
C ASP A 86 -7.52 0.10 1.25
N ASN A 87 -8.45 1.03 1.09
CA ASN A 87 -9.23 1.53 2.22
C ASN A 87 -10.16 0.42 2.74
N LEU A 88 -10.43 0.44 4.05
CA LEU A 88 -11.55 -0.32 4.61
C LEU A 88 -12.84 0.36 4.13
N GLN A 89 -13.67 -0.36 3.39
CA GLN A 89 -15.04 0.07 3.06
C GLN A 89 -15.92 0.07 4.31
#